data_AF-A0A4U1C6W6-F1
#
_entry.id   AF-A0A4U1C6W6-F1
#
_cell.length_a   1.000
_cell.length_b   1.000
_cell.length_c   1.000
_cell.angle_alpha   90.00
_cell.angle_beta   90.00
_cell.angle_gamma   90.00
#
_symmetry.space_group_name_H-M   'P 1'
#
loop_
_entity.id
_entity.type
_entity.pdbx_description
1 polymer ?
#
loop_
_entity_poly.entity_id
_entity_poly.type
_entity_poly.pdbx_seq_one_letter_code
_entity_poly.pdbx_strand_id
1 'polypeptide(L)' 'MLRKSIPVFKIGIVITAIGAGLYFYNEDYGKFVTGAGLVTLSVALALYVFFMFRRYGDKSRN' A
#
# COMPACT_ATOMS: atom_id res chain seq x y z
N MET A 1 16.94 -2.07 0.60
CA MET A 1 15.72 -1.66 1.32
C MET A 1 14.52 -1.38 0.42
N LEU A 2 14.63 -0.61 -0.68
CA LEU A 2 13.51 -0.43 -1.64
C LEU A 2 12.92 -1.74 -2.21
N ARG A 3 13.73 -2.79 -2.37
CA ARG A 3 13.23 -4.10 -2.85
C ARG A 3 12.28 -4.80 -1.88
N LYS A 4 12.29 -4.44 -0.57
CA LYS A 4 11.39 -5.02 0.45
C LYS A 4 10.06 -4.27 0.60
N SER A 5 9.99 -3.01 0.18
CA SER A 5 8.73 -2.24 0.17
C SER A 5 7.84 -2.56 -1.03
N ILE A 6 8.40 -3.05 -2.14
CA ILE A 6 7.65 -3.48 -3.33
C ILE A 6 6.67 -4.65 -3.03
N PRO A 7 7.05 -5.71 -2.28
CA PRO A 7 6.12 -6.76 -1.87
C PRO A 7 4.92 -6.26 -1.06
N VAL A 8 5.14 -5.36 -0.09
CA VAL A 8 4.06 -4.81 0.75
C VAL A 8 3.08 -4.00 -0.09
N PHE A 9 3.60 -3.21 -1.04
CA PHE A 9 2.78 -2.46 -1.98
C PHE A 9 1.95 -3.38 -2.89
N LYS A 10 2.55 -4.47 -3.39
CA LYS A 10 1.84 -5.51 -4.15
C LYS A 10 0.71 -6.15 -3.35
N ILE A 11 0.96 -6.51 -2.08
CA ILE A 11 -0.06 -7.11 -1.20
C ILE A 11 -1.21 -6.12 -0.99
N GLY A 12 -0.92 -4.84 -0.75
CA GLY A 12 -1.95 -3.80 -0.65
C GLY A 12 -2.82 -3.69 -1.90
N ILE A 13 -2.22 -3.67 -3.09
CA ILE A 13 -2.95 -3.64 -4.37
C ILE A 13 -3.86 -4.86 -4.53
N VAL A 14 -3.35 -6.06 -4.21
CA VAL A 14 -4.11 -7.32 -4.33
C VAL A 14 -5.31 -7.30 -3.39
N ILE A 15 -5.14 -6.88 -2.13
CA ILE A 15 -6.23 -6.78 -1.15
C ILE A 15 -7.29 -5.77 -1.62
N THR A 16 -6.89 -4.60 -2.13
CA THR A 16 -7.83 -3.61 -2.66
C THR A 16 -8.58 -4.12 -3.89
N ALA A 17 -7.91 -4.85 -4.80
CA ALA A 17 -8.55 -5.44 -5.96
C ALA A 17 -9.57 -6.53 -5.57
N ILE A 18 -9.24 -7.37 -4.59
CA ILE A 18 -10.16 -8.38 -4.04
C ILE A 18 -11.35 -7.70 -3.36
N GLY A 19 -11.12 -6.65 -2.58
CA GLY A 19 -12.18 -5.85 -1.95
C GLY A 19 -13.13 -5.21 -2.97
N ALA A 20 -12.57 -4.61 -4.02
CA ALA A 20 -13.35 -4.03 -5.11
C ALA A 20 -14.18 -5.09 -5.85
N GLY A 21 -13.62 -6.29 -6.08
CA GLY A 21 -14.37 -7.42 -6.65
C GLY A 21 -15.50 -7.90 -5.74
N LEU A 22 -15.25 -7.99 -4.43
CA LEU A 22 -16.25 -8.35 -3.42
C LEU A 22 -17.37 -7.31 -3.33
N TYR A 23 -17.08 -6.03 -3.58
CA TYR A 23 -18.08 -4.96 -3.59
C TYR A 23 -19.22 -5.21 -4.59
N PHE A 24 -18.91 -5.83 -5.74
CA PHE A 24 -19.93 -6.19 -6.74
C PHE A 24 -20.79 -7.40 -6.34
N TYR A 25 -20.31 -8.24 -5.42
CA TYR A 25 -21.03 -9.44 -4.95
C TYR A 25 -21.80 -9.21 -3.67
N ASN A 26 -21.22 -8.45 -2.74
CA ASN A 26 -21.81 -8.17 -1.45
C ASN A 26 -21.29 -6.81 -0.95
N GLU A 27 -22.14 -5.81 -1.06
CA GLU A 27 -21.77 -4.40 -0.89
C GLU A 27 -21.23 -4.11 0.52
N ASP A 28 -21.81 -4.74 1.54
CA ASP A 28 -21.38 -4.58 2.94
C ASP A 28 -19.96 -5.12 3.15
N TYR A 29 -19.71 -6.37 2.74
CA TYR A 29 -18.39 -6.98 2.87
C TYR A 29 -17.34 -6.30 2.01
N GLY A 30 -17.69 -5.92 0.78
CA GLY A 30 -16.80 -5.19 -0.12
C GLY A 30 -16.35 -3.86 0.47
N LYS A 31 -17.24 -3.08 1.10
CA LYS A 31 -16.90 -1.79 1.72
C LYS A 31 -15.80 -1.94 2.77
N PHE A 32 -15.94 -2.92 3.67
CA PHE A 32 -14.94 -3.17 4.72
C PHE A 32 -13.60 -3.63 4.15
N VAL A 33 -13.61 -4.60 3.23
CA VAL A 33 -12.37 -5.14 2.65
C VAL A 33 -11.64 -4.11 1.80
N THR A 34 -12.39 -3.33 0.99
CA THR A 34 -11.81 -2.26 0.17
C THR A 34 -11.23 -1.15 1.04
N GLY A 35 -11.93 -0.76 2.11
CA GLY A 35 -11.44 0.18 3.11
C GLY A 35 -10.14 -0.29 3.77
N ALA A 36 -10.08 -1.54 4.22
CA ALA A 36 -8.87 -2.13 4.80
C ALA A 36 -7.70 -2.16 3.80
N GLY A 37 -7.97 -2.47 2.54
CA GLY A 37 -6.96 -2.42 1.47
C GLY A 37 -6.41 -1.00 1.25
N LEU A 38 -7.29 0.01 1.21
CA LEU A 38 -6.89 1.41 1.04
C LEU A 38 -6.06 1.94 2.22
N VAL A 39 -6.41 1.57 3.46
CA VAL A 39 -5.60 1.90 4.64
C VAL A 39 -4.21 1.27 4.53
N THR A 40 -4.15 -0.01 4.15
CA THR A 40 -2.88 -0.72 3.97
C THR A 40 -2.01 -0.08 2.89
N LEU A 41 -2.61 0.32 1.75
CA LEU A 41 -1.95 1.06 0.68
C LEU A 41 -1.40 2.40 1.15
N SER A 42 -2.19 3.14 1.94
CA SER A 42 -1.80 4.45 2.47
C SER A 42 -0.59 4.34 3.39
N VAL A 43 -0.57 3.35 4.29
CA VAL A 43 0.58 3.06 5.16
C VAL A 43 1.81 2.66 4.33
N ALA A 44 1.62 1.79 3.34
CA ALA A 44 2.71 1.37 2.46
C ALA A 44 3.31 2.56 1.68
N LEU A 45 2.48 3.50 1.24
CA LEU A 45 2.88 4.70 0.51
C LEU A 45 3.63 5.68 1.42
N ALA A 46 3.14 5.91 2.64
CA ALA A 46 3.84 6.72 3.64
C ALA A 46 5.22 6.15 3.97
N LEU A 47 5.33 4.84 4.18
CA LEU A 47 6.60 4.16 4.38
C LEU A 47 7.52 4.28 3.16
N TYR A 48 6.98 4.09 1.96
CA TYR A 48 7.74 4.25 0.71
C TYR A 48 8.35 5.65 0.62
N VAL A 49 7.56 6.70 0.84
CA VAL A 49 7.99 8.09 0.81
C VAL A 49 9.04 8.36 1.90
N PHE A 50 8.82 7.89 3.13
CA PHE A 50 9.79 8.00 4.23
C PHE A 50 11.15 7.39 3.87
N PHE A 51 11.15 6.17 3.34
CA PHE A 51 12.39 5.50 2.89
C PHE A 51 13.02 6.19 1.68
N MET A 52 12.22 6.79 0.79
CA MET A 52 12.71 7.55 -0.36
C MET A 52 13.47 8.80 0.10
N PHE A 53 12.88 9.60 0.99
CA PHE A 53 13.52 10.80 1.54
C PHE A 53 14.78 10.47 2.33
N ARG A 54 14.75 9.42 3.17
CA ARG A 54 15.95 8.96 3.88
C ARG A 54 17.10 8.64 2.91
N ARG A 55 16.81 8.00 1.77
CA ARG A 55 17.81 7.68 0.74
C ARG A 55 18.33 8.91 0.00
N TYR A 56 17.47 9.88 -0.30
CA TYR A 56 17.91 11.14 -0.94
C TYR A 56 18.73 12.02 0.01
N GLY A 57 18.38 12.03 1.31
CA GLY A 57 19.18 12.69 2.34
C GLY A 57 20.58 12.10 2.50
N ASP A 58 20.72 10.77 2.43
CA ASP A 58 22.03 10.09 2.45
C ASP A 58 22.88 10.42 1.21
N LYS A 59 22.25 10.59 0.03
CA LYS A 59 22.98 10.93 -1.21
C LYS A 59 23.51 12.36 -1.28
N SER A 60 22.93 13.29 -0.53
CA SER A 60 23.36 14.69 -0.53
C SER A 60 24.55 14.96 0.39
N ARG A 61 24.96 13.97 1.20
CA ARG A 61 25.99 14.13 2.24
C ARG A 61 27.33 13.46 1.89
N ASN A 62 27.39 12.75 0.75
CA ASN A 62 28.60 12.19 0.15
C ASN A 62 28.98 12.97 -1.10
#